data_AF-A0A8J7F8P5-F1
#
_entry.id   AF-A0A8J7F8P5-F1
#
_cell.length_a   1.000
_cell.length_b   1.000
_cell.length_c   1.000
_cell.angle_alpha   90.00
_cell.angle_beta   90.00
_cell.angle_gamma   90.00
#
_symmetry.space_group_name_H-M   'P 1'
#
loop_
_entity.id
_entity.type
_entity.pdbx_description
1 polymer ?
#
loop_
_entity_poly.entity_id
_entity_poly.type
_entity_poly.pdbx_seq_one_letter_code
_entity_poly.pdbx_strand_id
1 'polypeptide(L)'
;MKKNLWKFLLVSPVVFATSLFINNTAIAETEIQEEALGQVTSVSQFSDVQPTDWAFQALQSLVERYGCIAGYPNGTFRGNRALTRYEFAAGLNACLDRVNELIAVATSNTSNEDLETIKRLQSEFSPELATLRGRVDAVEAKTAQLEANQFSTTSKLEGEVVIAVTDAFEGNSTDNNTTLGTRARINFVTSFSGKDTLYTRIQANNIPDTEVPLAFAGDDDTNAYLDALWYSFPLTKSTNVIAIANAGAADDVVDTVNQFDGDGAEGALSKFGTRNPIYYQMDGSGLGITQAFGDSLSLSLSYLASSNNDPSPGNGIFNGPYGALAQLTFEPSKRFKVGLTYINAYNQGIDAQGVELETAYKSDSYGVQATLGLSDNFILGGWGGYTNTRSLTSSGDAEIWNWAVTLGLPDLGKKGNVAGVIFGMNPKVTSSSIDGLDEAEDTSYHIEGFYQYRVNDNISITPGVIWVTAPGNDSSNDDAVIGTLRTTFTF
;
A
#
# COMPACT_ATOMS: atom_id res chain seq x y z
N MET A 1 20.65 -23.08 -51.28
CA MET A 1 19.45 -23.76 -50.75
C MET A 1 19.17 -23.16 -49.38
N LYS A 2 18.15 -22.29 -49.24
CA LYS A 2 16.76 -22.61 -48.81
C LYS A 2 16.76 -23.06 -47.33
N LYS A 3 16.02 -22.50 -46.38
CA LYS A 3 14.77 -21.69 -46.33
C LYS A 3 14.62 -21.30 -44.83
N ASN A 4 14.47 -20.04 -44.43
CA ASN A 4 13.23 -19.25 -44.37
C ASN A 4 11.93 -20.05 -44.57
N LEU A 5 11.20 -20.36 -43.50
CA LEU A 5 9.73 -20.51 -43.52
C LEU A 5 9.17 -20.61 -42.08
N TRP A 6 8.71 -19.49 -41.52
CA TRP A 6 7.38 -19.35 -40.87
C TRP A 6 7.20 -17.94 -40.31
N LYS A 7 6.73 -17.06 -41.18
CA LYS A 7 5.77 -16.00 -40.84
C LYS A 7 4.41 -16.51 -41.33
N PHE A 8 3.39 -16.56 -40.49
CA PHE A 8 1.98 -16.34 -40.85
C PHE A 8 1.12 -16.26 -39.58
N LEU A 9 0.08 -15.40 -39.62
CA LEU A 9 -0.87 -14.92 -38.59
C LEU A 9 -0.36 -13.69 -37.82
N LEU A 10 -0.89 -12.46 -37.98
CA LEU A 10 -2.18 -11.91 -38.45
C LEU A 10 -1.89 -10.54 -39.15
N VAL A 11 -2.31 -10.22 -40.40
CA VAL A 11 -3.63 -9.71 -40.87
C VAL A 11 -4.15 -8.60 -39.93
N SER A 12 -4.19 -7.29 -40.23
CA SER A 12 -4.79 -6.54 -41.37
C SER A 12 -4.58 -4.99 -41.13
N PRO A 13 -5.10 -4.02 -41.93
CA PRO A 13 -4.48 -3.50 -43.14
C PRO A 13 -4.44 -1.95 -43.21
N VAL A 14 -3.31 -1.31 -43.57
CA VAL A 14 -3.35 0.04 -44.17
C VAL A 14 -2.17 0.20 -45.14
N VAL A 15 -2.31 -0.23 -46.38
CA VAL A 15 -1.66 0.43 -47.55
C VAL A 15 -2.46 0.08 -48.79
N PHE A 16 -3.03 1.08 -49.46
CA PHE A 16 -3.17 1.07 -50.92
C PHE A 16 -2.96 2.49 -51.44
N ALA A 17 -1.73 2.77 -51.87
CA ALA A 17 -1.40 3.87 -52.75
C ALA A 17 -0.85 3.24 -54.04
N THR A 18 -1.58 3.39 -55.13
CA THR A 18 -1.11 3.09 -56.48
C THR A 18 -1.69 4.10 -57.45
N SER A 19 -0.82 4.87 -58.10
CA SER A 19 -0.91 5.07 -59.55
C SER A 19 0.45 5.50 -60.12
N LEU A 20 0.88 4.74 -61.13
CA LEU A 20 2.02 4.94 -62.03
C LEU A 20 1.67 5.92 -63.16
N PHE A 21 2.70 6.42 -63.87
CA PHE A 21 2.96 6.43 -65.34
C PHE A 21 4.02 7.52 -65.63
N ILE A 22 5.32 7.20 -65.83
CA ILE A 22 6.06 6.81 -67.06
C ILE A 22 6.08 7.89 -68.18
N ASN A 23 7.23 8.55 -68.43
CA ASN A 23 8.07 8.40 -69.66
C ASN A 23 9.20 9.45 -69.85
N ASN A 24 10.40 8.92 -70.17
CA ASN A 24 11.44 9.29 -71.15
C ASN A 24 12.08 10.71 -71.31
N THR A 25 13.40 10.71 -71.05
CA THR A 25 14.57 11.16 -71.88
C THR A 25 14.50 12.40 -72.78
N ALA A 26 15.46 13.34 -72.60
CA ALA A 26 16.41 13.78 -73.64
C ALA A 26 17.49 14.73 -73.08
N ILE A 27 18.67 14.69 -73.70
CA ILE A 27 19.92 15.43 -73.45
C ILE A 27 19.84 16.83 -74.07
N ALA A 28 20.45 17.85 -73.44
CA ALA A 28 21.05 19.00 -74.12
C ALA A 28 22.08 19.70 -73.20
N GLU A 29 23.37 19.64 -73.58
CA GLU A 29 24.39 20.62 -73.18
C GLU A 29 24.19 21.89 -74.00
N THR A 30 24.10 23.08 -73.39
CA THR A 30 24.63 24.31 -74.00
C THR A 30 24.84 25.43 -72.96
N GLU A 31 26.08 25.94 -72.97
CA GLU A 31 26.54 27.31 -72.72
C GLU A 31 26.30 28.04 -71.39
N ILE A 32 27.43 28.41 -70.79
CA ILE A 32 27.60 29.40 -69.74
C ILE A 32 27.21 30.77 -70.30
N GLN A 33 26.13 31.36 -69.77
CA GLN A 33 25.87 32.79 -69.87
C GLN A 33 26.07 33.40 -68.47
N GLU A 34 27.07 34.25 -68.39
CA GLU A 34 27.44 35.05 -67.22
C GLU A 34 26.37 36.13 -66.99
N GLU A 35 25.26 35.77 -66.33
CA GLU A 35 24.32 36.75 -65.80
C GLU A 35 24.81 37.21 -64.43
N ALA A 36 25.28 38.46 -64.37
CA ALA A 36 25.49 39.20 -63.15
C ALA A 36 24.16 39.33 -62.37
N LEU A 37 23.83 38.33 -61.57
CA LEU A 37 22.70 38.37 -60.65
C LEU A 37 23.05 39.31 -59.50
N GLY A 38 22.46 40.50 -59.52
CA GLY A 38 22.57 41.48 -58.45
C GLY A 38 22.21 40.82 -57.12
N GLN A 39 23.19 40.74 -56.22
CA GLN A 39 22.95 40.27 -54.87
C GLN A 39 22.03 41.29 -54.19
N VAL A 40 20.83 40.84 -53.84
CA VAL A 40 19.87 41.61 -53.03
C VAL A 40 20.53 41.81 -51.66
N THR A 41 20.83 43.06 -51.32
CA THR A 41 21.60 43.45 -50.12
C THR A 41 20.70 43.88 -48.96
N SER A 42 19.38 43.95 -49.18
CA SER A 42 18.39 44.26 -48.14
C SER A 42 17.06 43.58 -48.41
N VAL A 43 16.34 43.18 -47.35
CA VAL A 43 14.98 42.60 -47.45
C VAL A 43 13.97 43.57 -48.04
N SER A 44 14.22 44.87 -47.89
CA SER A 44 13.39 45.92 -48.50
C SER A 44 13.40 45.92 -50.04
N GLN A 45 14.31 45.16 -50.67
CA GLN A 45 14.41 45.02 -52.12
C GLN A 45 13.52 43.88 -52.66
N PHE A 46 12.92 43.06 -51.79
CA PHE A 46 11.95 42.06 -52.21
C PHE A 46 10.59 42.70 -52.47
N SER A 47 10.08 42.53 -53.69
CA SER A 47 8.80 43.12 -54.11
C SER A 47 7.57 42.49 -53.43
N ASP A 48 7.74 41.34 -52.78
CA ASP A 48 6.69 40.54 -52.16
C ASP A 48 6.81 40.41 -50.63
N VAL A 49 7.63 41.25 -50.00
CA VAL A 49 7.82 41.26 -48.53
C VAL A 49 7.60 42.67 -48.01
N GLN A 50 6.61 42.86 -47.13
CA GLN A 50 6.29 44.16 -46.53
C GLN A 50 6.80 44.26 -45.08
N PRO A 51 7.15 45.47 -44.58
CA PRO A 51 7.57 45.67 -43.19
C PRO A 51 6.57 45.20 -42.12
N THR A 52 5.29 45.06 -42.49
CA THR A 52 4.22 44.55 -41.63
C THR A 52 4.11 43.03 -41.61
N ASP A 53 4.82 42.31 -42.48
CA ASP A 53 4.75 40.85 -42.53
C ASP A 53 5.42 40.24 -41.30
N TRP A 54 4.78 39.24 -40.70
CA TRP A 54 5.31 38.55 -39.51
C TRP A 54 6.71 37.96 -39.74
N ALA A 55 7.02 37.58 -40.98
CA ALA A 55 8.31 37.01 -41.37
C ALA A 55 9.38 38.06 -41.67
N PHE A 56 9.03 39.36 -41.71
CA PHE A 56 9.94 40.44 -42.11
C PHE A 56 11.21 40.47 -41.25
N GLN A 57 11.08 40.38 -39.92
CA GLN A 57 12.24 40.40 -39.00
C GLN A 57 13.14 39.17 -39.16
N ALA A 58 12.56 38.00 -39.41
CA ALA A 58 13.31 36.77 -39.63
C ALA A 58 14.08 36.82 -40.96
N LEU A 59 13.42 37.29 -42.02
CA LEU A 59 14.05 37.51 -43.32
C LEU A 59 15.14 38.58 -43.23
N GLN A 60 14.90 39.66 -42.50
CA GLN A 60 15.87 40.73 -42.31
C GLN A 60 17.17 40.19 -41.72
N SER A 61 17.05 39.36 -40.70
CA SER A 61 18.21 38.70 -40.10
C SER A 61 18.92 37.79 -41.10
N LEU A 62 18.18 36.97 -41.85
CA LEU A 62 18.78 36.00 -42.77
C LEU A 62 19.48 36.64 -43.98
N VAL A 63 18.95 37.74 -44.51
CA VAL A 63 19.51 38.42 -45.69
C VAL A 63 20.57 39.44 -45.29
N GLU A 64 20.28 40.30 -44.31
CA GLU A 64 21.16 41.44 -43.99
C GLU A 64 22.24 41.07 -42.98
N ARG A 65 21.90 40.28 -41.95
CA ARG A 65 22.86 39.93 -40.89
C ARG A 65 23.70 38.71 -41.24
N TYR A 66 23.09 37.67 -41.80
CA TYR A 66 23.79 36.42 -42.09
C TYR A 66 24.13 36.24 -43.57
N GLY A 67 23.50 36.99 -44.49
CA GLY A 67 23.77 36.89 -45.93
C GLY A 67 23.45 35.51 -46.53
N CYS A 68 22.58 34.74 -45.86
CA CYS A 68 22.33 33.33 -46.18
C CYS A 68 21.29 33.13 -47.28
N ILE A 69 20.52 34.17 -47.62
CA ILE A 69 19.40 34.11 -48.55
C ILE A 69 19.50 35.30 -49.51
N ALA A 70 19.52 35.04 -50.82
CA ALA A 70 19.57 36.07 -51.86
C ALA A 70 18.21 36.31 -52.56
N GLY A 71 17.18 35.53 -52.21
CA GLY A 71 15.88 35.52 -52.91
C GLY A 71 15.98 34.91 -54.31
N TYR A 72 14.92 35.06 -55.10
CA TYR A 72 14.89 34.62 -56.50
C TYR A 72 15.44 35.70 -57.43
N PRO A 73 15.97 35.34 -58.62
CA PRO A 73 16.52 36.28 -59.62
C PRO A 73 15.60 37.45 -59.99
N ASN A 74 14.29 37.27 -59.84
CA ASN A 74 13.27 38.28 -60.12
C ASN A 74 12.99 39.24 -58.95
N GLY A 75 13.82 39.25 -57.89
CA GLY A 75 13.66 40.15 -56.74
C GLY A 75 12.46 39.81 -55.86
N THR A 76 12.12 38.52 -55.73
CA THR A 76 11.03 38.03 -54.85
C THR A 76 11.57 37.00 -53.86
N PHE A 77 10.90 36.81 -52.71
CA PHE A 77 11.17 35.72 -51.76
C PHE A 77 10.22 34.52 -51.94
N ARG A 78 9.05 34.74 -52.54
CA ARG A 78 7.96 33.77 -52.78
C ARG A 78 7.46 33.08 -51.52
N GLY A 79 7.26 33.83 -50.44
CA GLY A 79 6.80 33.29 -49.15
C GLY A 79 5.38 32.70 -49.15
N ASN A 80 4.58 32.97 -50.18
CA ASN A 80 3.20 32.51 -50.32
C ASN A 80 3.03 31.17 -51.05
N ARG A 81 4.13 30.53 -51.49
CA ARG A 81 4.09 29.20 -52.12
C ARG A 81 4.71 28.13 -51.23
N ALA A 82 4.20 26.90 -51.32
CA ALA A 82 4.84 25.76 -50.70
C ALA A 82 6.21 25.49 -51.34
N LEU A 83 7.22 25.28 -50.50
CA LEU A 83 8.58 24.93 -50.90
C LEU A 83 8.73 23.41 -51.04
N THR A 84 9.43 22.93 -52.06
CA THR A 84 9.75 21.49 -52.15
C THR A 84 10.83 21.11 -51.15
N ARG A 85 10.88 19.83 -50.74
CA ARG A 85 11.94 19.33 -49.84
C ARG A 85 13.35 19.54 -50.41
N TYR A 86 13.49 19.50 -51.73
CA TYR A 86 14.76 19.75 -52.42
C TYR A 86 15.16 21.23 -52.37
N GLU A 87 14.23 22.15 -52.61
CA GLU A 87 14.49 23.58 -52.52
C GLU A 87 14.81 24.00 -51.07
N PHE A 88 14.14 23.39 -50.08
CA PHE A 88 14.48 23.59 -48.66
C PHE A 88 15.88 23.09 -48.32
N ALA A 89 16.23 21.88 -48.75
CA ALA A 89 17.55 21.29 -48.48
C ALA A 89 18.68 22.11 -49.13
N ALA A 90 18.49 22.58 -50.37
CA ALA A 90 19.46 23.41 -51.06
C ALA A 90 19.65 24.78 -50.37
N GLY A 91 18.54 25.44 -49.98
CA GLY A 91 18.59 26.70 -49.26
C GLY A 91 19.22 26.56 -47.86
N LEU A 92 18.90 25.48 -47.14
CA LEU A 92 19.52 25.19 -45.84
C LEU A 92 21.01 24.91 -45.98
N ASN A 93 21.44 24.15 -46.99
CA ASN A 93 22.86 23.86 -47.20
C ASN A 93 23.65 25.13 -47.52
N ALA A 94 23.15 25.98 -48.43
CA ALA A 94 23.79 27.26 -48.74
C ALA A 94 23.86 28.19 -47.52
N CYS A 95 22.81 28.21 -46.70
CA CYS A 95 22.80 28.94 -45.43
C CYS A 95 23.84 28.39 -44.45
N LEU A 96 23.94 27.07 -44.29
CA LEU A 96 24.94 26.42 -43.45
C LEU A 96 26.37 26.69 -43.94
N ASP A 97 26.61 26.69 -45.24
CA ASP A 97 27.91 27.04 -45.82
C ASP A 97 28.30 28.48 -45.48
N ARG A 98 27.35 29.42 -45.60
CA ARG A 98 27.57 30.83 -45.23
C ARG A 98 27.77 31.02 -43.73
N VAL A 99 27.02 30.29 -42.90
CA VAL A 99 27.21 30.29 -41.44
C VAL A 99 28.56 29.70 -41.08
N ASN A 100 29.01 28.63 -41.73
CA ASN A 100 30.33 28.04 -41.52
C ASN A 100 31.45 29.00 -41.96
N GLU A 101 31.25 29.77 -43.03
CA GLU A 101 32.18 30.81 -43.46
C GLU A 101 32.21 31.99 -42.47
N LEU A 102 31.05 32.45 -41.99
CA LEU A 102 30.94 33.47 -40.94
C LEU A 102 31.53 32.98 -39.62
N ILE A 103 31.35 31.70 -39.27
CA ILE A 103 31.99 31.07 -38.12
C ILE A 103 33.49 31.01 -38.37
N ALA A 104 33.99 30.64 -39.55
CA ALA A 104 35.42 30.63 -39.85
C ALA A 104 36.04 32.04 -39.71
N VAL A 105 35.33 33.07 -40.19
CA VAL A 105 35.72 34.49 -40.05
C VAL A 105 35.60 34.98 -38.60
N ALA A 106 34.56 34.58 -37.88
CA ALA A 106 34.40 34.86 -36.44
C ALA A 106 35.43 34.08 -35.60
N THR A 107 35.86 32.90 -36.05
CA THR A 107 36.88 32.07 -35.40
C THR A 107 38.26 32.69 -35.59
N SER A 108 38.52 33.36 -36.73
CA SER A 108 39.68 34.24 -36.90
C SER A 108 39.63 35.54 -36.08
N ASN A 109 38.47 35.88 -35.53
CA ASN A 109 38.26 36.97 -34.56
C ASN A 109 37.91 36.47 -33.16
N THR A 110 38.19 35.19 -32.84
CA THR A 110 38.13 34.73 -31.44
C THR A 110 39.27 35.44 -30.72
N SER A 111 38.94 36.42 -29.88
CA SER A 111 39.95 37.03 -29.02
C SER A 111 40.59 35.91 -28.18
N ASN A 112 41.90 35.98 -27.95
CA ASN A 112 42.57 35.05 -27.03
C ASN A 112 41.87 35.02 -25.65
N GLU A 113 41.14 36.09 -25.31
CA GLU A 113 40.37 36.30 -24.09
C GLU A 113 39.12 35.39 -23.97
N ASP A 114 38.42 35.11 -25.07
CA ASP A 114 37.28 34.18 -25.09
C ASP A 114 37.75 32.73 -24.95
N LEU A 115 38.87 32.38 -25.58
CA LEU A 115 39.53 31.08 -25.41
C LEU A 115 40.04 30.89 -23.98
N GLU A 116 40.59 31.93 -23.36
CA GLU A 116 40.99 31.92 -21.95
C GLU A 116 39.78 31.80 -21.03
N THR A 117 38.67 32.48 -21.33
CA THR A 117 37.44 32.38 -20.55
C THR A 117 36.82 30.98 -20.64
N ILE A 118 36.77 30.37 -21.82
CA ILE A 118 36.29 28.99 -21.99
C ILE A 118 37.24 28.00 -21.28
N LYS A 119 38.56 28.17 -21.38
CA LYS A 119 39.54 27.35 -20.65
C LYS A 119 39.39 27.48 -19.13
N ARG A 120 39.15 28.70 -18.65
CA ARG A 120 38.87 28.98 -17.22
C ARG A 120 37.57 28.30 -16.78
N LEU A 121 36.47 28.48 -17.52
CA LEU A 121 35.20 27.83 -17.20
C LEU A 121 35.33 26.29 -17.27
N GLN A 122 36.05 25.73 -18.25
CA GLN A 122 36.35 24.29 -18.30
C GLN A 122 37.15 23.83 -17.07
N SER A 123 38.12 24.61 -16.62
CA SER A 123 38.91 24.32 -15.41
C SER A 123 38.09 24.46 -14.13
N GLU A 124 37.20 25.44 -14.05
CA GLU A 124 36.35 25.72 -12.89
C GLU A 124 35.19 24.71 -12.77
N PHE A 125 34.61 24.29 -13.90
CA PHE A 125 33.52 23.30 -13.92
C PHE A 125 34.00 21.84 -13.96
N SER A 126 35.28 21.57 -14.26
CA SER A 126 35.79 20.19 -14.30
C SER A 126 35.61 19.43 -12.97
N PRO A 127 35.91 20.03 -11.78
CA PRO A 127 35.64 19.40 -10.50
C PRO A 127 34.14 19.19 -10.23
N GLU A 128 33.28 20.13 -10.65
CA GLU A 128 31.83 20.00 -10.48
C GLU A 128 31.24 18.90 -11.37
N LEU A 129 31.70 18.80 -12.62
CA LEU A 129 31.30 17.74 -13.55
C LEU A 129 31.80 16.37 -13.07
N ALA A 130 33.01 16.29 -12.51
CA ALA A 130 33.50 15.07 -11.89
C ALA A 130 32.64 14.66 -10.69
N THR A 131 32.19 15.63 -9.89
CA THR A 131 31.26 15.40 -8.76
C THR A 131 29.88 14.94 -9.26
N LEU A 132 29.34 15.58 -10.29
CA LEU A 132 28.07 15.17 -10.90
C LEU A 132 28.15 13.77 -11.50
N ARG A 133 29.23 13.45 -12.22
CA ARG A 133 29.48 12.10 -12.75
C ARG A 133 29.56 11.08 -11.62
N GLY A 134 30.30 11.37 -10.55
CA GLY A 134 30.36 10.50 -9.37
C GLY A 134 28.99 10.30 -8.72
N ARG A 135 28.13 11.34 -8.69
CA ARG A 135 26.74 11.22 -8.21
C ARG A 135 25.88 10.39 -9.15
N VAL A 136 26.04 10.53 -10.47
CA VAL A 136 25.34 9.73 -11.47
C VAL A 136 25.76 8.26 -11.34
N ASP A 137 27.06 7.98 -11.32
CA ASP A 137 27.60 6.62 -11.16
C ASP A 137 27.10 5.99 -9.84
N ALA A 138 27.07 6.75 -8.74
CA ALA A 138 26.54 6.27 -7.46
C ALA A 138 25.02 6.02 -7.49
N VAL A 139 24.26 6.84 -8.21
CA VAL A 139 22.82 6.63 -8.41
C VAL A 139 22.58 5.43 -9.32
N GLU A 140 23.31 5.27 -10.41
CA GLU A 140 23.24 4.11 -11.30
C GLU A 140 23.59 2.82 -10.57
N ALA A 141 24.63 2.81 -9.74
CA ALA A 141 24.98 1.67 -8.90
C ALA A 141 23.87 1.33 -7.89
N LYS A 142 23.26 2.35 -7.26
CA LYS A 142 22.09 2.14 -6.39
C LYS A 142 20.89 1.62 -7.15
N THR A 143 20.60 2.15 -8.33
CA THR A 143 19.50 1.68 -9.19
C THR A 143 19.71 0.23 -9.60
N ALA A 144 20.91 -0.14 -10.07
CA ALA A 144 21.23 -1.51 -10.43
C ALA A 144 21.13 -2.46 -9.22
N GLN A 145 21.54 -2.02 -8.03
CA GLN A 145 21.37 -2.79 -6.80
C GLN A 145 19.90 -2.96 -6.41
N LEU A 146 19.07 -1.91 -6.56
CA LEU A 146 17.64 -1.97 -6.29
C LEU A 146 16.93 -2.87 -7.29
N GLU A 147 17.20 -2.74 -8.58
CA GLU A 147 16.65 -3.59 -9.64
C GLU A 147 17.03 -5.07 -9.45
N ALA A 148 18.28 -5.34 -9.07
CA ALA A 148 18.74 -6.71 -8.85
C ALA A 148 18.12 -7.40 -7.63
N ASN A 149 17.65 -6.63 -6.63
CA ASN A 149 17.07 -7.15 -5.38
C ASN A 149 15.55 -6.93 -5.28
N GLN A 150 14.92 -6.38 -6.31
CA GLN A 150 13.48 -6.09 -6.28
C GLN A 150 12.70 -7.35 -6.66
N PHE A 151 11.90 -7.86 -5.72
CA PHE A 151 10.96 -8.96 -5.97
C PHE A 151 9.94 -8.60 -7.07
N SER A 152 9.42 -7.37 -7.03
CA SER A 152 8.57 -6.76 -8.05
C SER A 152 8.55 -5.23 -7.92
N THR A 153 8.35 -4.51 -9.03
CA THR A 153 8.17 -3.04 -9.02
C THR A 153 6.88 -2.60 -8.34
N THR A 154 5.90 -3.50 -8.26
CA THR A 154 4.56 -3.23 -7.72
C THR A 154 4.22 -4.04 -6.49
N SER A 155 4.96 -5.11 -6.19
CA SER A 155 4.67 -6.02 -5.08
C SER A 155 5.87 -6.16 -4.14
N LYS A 156 5.63 -5.99 -2.84
CA LYS A 156 6.57 -6.30 -1.77
C LYS A 156 6.21 -7.63 -1.14
N LEU A 157 7.22 -8.45 -0.87
CA LEU A 157 7.07 -9.65 -0.08
C LEU A 157 7.47 -9.32 1.35
N GLU A 158 6.63 -9.72 2.31
CA GLU A 158 6.90 -9.61 3.74
C GLU A 158 6.74 -11.01 4.36
N GLY A 159 7.78 -11.50 5.02
CA GLY A 159 7.77 -12.76 5.74
C GLY A 159 7.62 -12.55 7.25
N GLU A 160 6.80 -13.38 7.88
CA GLU A 160 6.68 -13.45 9.33
C GLU A 160 6.69 -14.90 9.79
N VAL A 161 7.50 -15.21 10.80
CA VAL A 161 7.50 -16.52 11.45
C VAL A 161 7.38 -16.33 12.95
N VAL A 162 6.36 -16.92 13.55
CA VAL A 162 6.19 -17.02 15.00
C VAL A 162 6.50 -18.45 15.42
N ILE A 163 7.38 -18.60 16.41
CA ILE A 163 7.65 -19.87 17.07
C ILE A 163 7.24 -19.72 18.54
N ALA A 164 6.41 -20.63 19.04
CA ALA A 164 5.90 -20.56 20.40
C ALA A 164 6.20 -21.86 21.16
N VAL A 165 6.81 -21.73 22.33
CA VAL A 165 6.82 -22.78 23.35
C VAL A 165 5.74 -22.42 24.37
N THR A 166 4.77 -23.29 24.58
CA THR A 166 3.62 -23.03 25.46
C THR A 166 3.40 -24.19 26.42
N ASP A 167 3.02 -23.89 27.65
CA ASP A 167 2.64 -24.88 28.66
C ASP A 167 1.46 -24.38 29.50
N ALA A 168 0.61 -25.31 29.94
CA ALA A 168 -0.49 -25.08 30.87
C ALA A 168 -0.12 -25.68 32.23
N PHE A 169 0.30 -24.83 33.17
CA PHE A 169 0.75 -25.24 34.50
C PHE A 169 -0.40 -25.58 35.45
N GLU A 170 -1.57 -24.99 35.21
CA GLU A 170 -2.83 -25.19 35.94
C GLU A 170 -3.98 -25.08 34.93
N GLY A 171 -5.07 -25.80 35.16
CA GLY A 171 -6.24 -25.88 34.27
C GLY A 171 -6.89 -27.26 34.30
N ASN A 172 -8.06 -27.38 33.67
CA ASN A 172 -8.92 -28.56 33.80
C ASN A 172 -8.56 -29.68 32.80
N SER A 173 -7.69 -29.40 31.84
CA SER A 173 -7.21 -30.40 30.89
C SER A 173 -6.27 -31.40 31.58
N THR A 174 -6.58 -32.70 31.45
CA THR A 174 -5.78 -33.78 32.03
C THR A 174 -4.52 -34.12 31.24
N ASP A 175 -4.35 -33.54 30.05
CA ASP A 175 -3.25 -33.82 29.10
C ASP A 175 -2.36 -32.58 28.85
N ASN A 176 -2.03 -31.83 29.91
CA ASN A 176 -1.14 -30.68 29.80
C ASN A 176 0.31 -31.14 29.49
N ASN A 177 0.74 -30.89 28.26
CA ASN A 177 2.12 -31.09 27.83
C ASN A 177 2.67 -29.77 27.29
N THR A 178 3.95 -29.51 27.54
CA THR A 178 4.67 -28.44 26.86
C THR A 178 4.63 -28.68 25.35
N THR A 179 4.12 -27.70 24.60
CA THR A 179 4.05 -27.75 23.13
C THR A 179 5.07 -26.81 22.51
N LEU A 180 5.48 -27.14 21.28
CA LEU A 180 6.29 -26.28 20.42
C LEU A 180 5.61 -26.23 19.05
N GLY A 181 5.12 -25.05 18.69
CA GLY A 181 4.47 -24.80 17.42
C GLY A 181 5.12 -23.66 16.64
N THR A 182 4.72 -23.54 15.37
CA THR A 182 5.14 -22.48 14.47
C THR A 182 3.99 -21.97 13.60
N ARG A 183 3.94 -20.66 13.40
CA ARG A 183 3.13 -19.99 12.39
C ARG A 183 4.05 -19.32 11.39
N ALA A 184 3.88 -19.60 10.12
CA ALA A 184 4.60 -18.95 9.04
C ALA A 184 3.61 -18.23 8.13
N ARG A 185 3.84 -16.95 7.87
CA ARG A 185 3.08 -16.10 6.96
C ARG A 185 3.99 -15.55 5.87
N ILE A 186 3.51 -15.59 4.64
CA ILE A 186 4.09 -14.88 3.50
C ILE A 186 3.02 -13.93 2.97
N ASN A 187 3.31 -12.63 3.04
CA ASN A 187 2.41 -11.59 2.59
C ASN A 187 2.93 -10.98 1.28
N PHE A 188 2.03 -10.76 0.33
CA PHE A 188 2.27 -10.00 -0.89
C PHE A 188 1.50 -8.69 -0.82
N VAL A 189 2.23 -7.60 -0.63
CA VAL A 189 1.68 -6.24 -0.54
C VAL A 189 1.88 -5.56 -1.90
N THR A 190 0.82 -5.57 -2.71
CA THR A 190 0.87 -5.13 -4.11
C THR A 190 0.13 -3.82 -4.32
N SER A 191 0.70 -2.88 -5.07
CA SER A 191 0.05 -1.60 -5.42
C SER A 191 0.08 -1.38 -6.94
N PHE A 192 -1.06 -1.01 -7.52
CA PHE A 192 -1.18 -0.75 -8.96
C PHE A 192 -1.15 0.74 -9.32
N SER A 193 -1.52 1.61 -8.38
CA SER A 193 -1.57 3.07 -8.52
C SER A 193 -0.59 3.81 -7.60
N GLY A 194 0.06 3.10 -6.67
CA GLY A 194 0.93 3.67 -5.64
C GLY A 194 0.18 4.18 -4.40
N LYS A 195 -1.16 4.06 -4.37
CA LYS A 195 -2.01 4.47 -3.23
C LYS A 195 -3.00 3.39 -2.78
N ASP A 196 -3.21 2.40 -3.62
CA ASP A 196 -4.00 1.20 -3.38
C ASP A 196 -3.12 0.06 -2.87
N THR A 197 -3.72 -0.95 -2.26
CA THR A 197 -3.05 -2.15 -1.78
C THR A 197 -3.93 -3.36 -2.00
N LEU A 198 -3.47 -4.28 -2.84
CA LEU A 198 -3.90 -5.67 -2.86
C LEU A 198 -3.00 -6.45 -1.92
N TYR A 199 -3.60 -7.03 -0.89
CA TYR A 199 -2.92 -7.83 0.11
C TYR A 199 -3.33 -9.29 -0.03
N THR A 200 -2.34 -10.16 -0.15
CA THR A 200 -2.52 -11.61 -0.21
C THR A 200 -1.62 -12.25 0.82
N ARG A 201 -2.18 -13.02 1.76
CA ARG A 201 -1.42 -13.77 2.78
C ARG A 201 -1.57 -15.26 2.57
N ILE A 202 -0.45 -15.96 2.54
CA ILE A 202 -0.39 -17.42 2.64
C ILE A 202 0.10 -17.76 4.04
N GLN A 203 -0.62 -18.62 4.75
CA GLN A 203 -0.28 -19.04 6.11
C GLN A 203 -0.18 -20.56 6.21
N ALA A 204 0.72 -21.03 7.08
CA ALA A 204 0.64 -22.34 7.74
C ALA A 204 0.82 -22.11 9.24
N ASN A 205 0.06 -22.78 10.09
CA ASN A 205 0.10 -22.59 11.53
C ASN A 205 -0.18 -23.89 12.26
N ASN A 206 0.76 -24.41 13.03
CA ASN A 206 0.53 -25.60 13.87
C ASN A 206 0.71 -25.29 15.37
N ILE A 207 0.51 -24.03 15.76
CA ILE A 207 0.51 -23.66 17.17
C ILE A 207 -0.85 -24.03 17.77
N PRO A 208 -0.90 -24.99 18.71
CA PRO A 208 -2.15 -25.42 19.32
C PRO A 208 -2.75 -24.32 20.16
N ASP A 209 -4.08 -24.26 20.14
CA ASP A 209 -4.78 -23.45 21.10
C ASP A 209 -4.73 -24.09 22.50
N THR A 210 -4.97 -23.28 23.52
CA THR A 210 -5.02 -23.75 24.92
C THR A 210 -6.39 -23.43 25.52
N GLU A 211 -6.65 -23.87 26.76
CA GLU A 211 -7.87 -23.49 27.50
C GLU A 211 -8.07 -21.97 27.56
N VAL A 212 -6.97 -21.19 27.50
CA VAL A 212 -7.01 -19.75 27.28
C VAL A 212 -6.58 -19.43 25.84
N PRO A 213 -7.46 -18.88 24.98
CA PRO A 213 -7.15 -18.68 23.57
C PRO A 213 -5.93 -17.78 23.32
N LEU A 214 -4.94 -18.29 22.60
CA LEU A 214 -3.75 -17.52 22.21
C LEU A 214 -3.98 -16.74 20.91
N ALA A 215 -3.45 -15.52 20.84
CA ALA A 215 -3.61 -14.63 19.69
C ALA A 215 -2.90 -15.11 18.41
N PHE A 216 -2.04 -16.12 18.52
CA PHE A 216 -1.23 -16.66 17.42
C PHE A 216 -1.42 -18.17 17.21
N ALA A 217 -2.28 -18.81 18.00
CA ALA A 217 -2.69 -20.19 17.77
C ALA A 217 -3.59 -20.31 16.54
N GLY A 218 -3.74 -21.53 16.02
CA GLY A 218 -4.59 -21.84 14.88
C GLY A 218 -4.90 -23.33 14.81
N ASP A 219 -5.46 -23.76 13.69
CA ASP A 219 -5.75 -25.18 13.44
C ASP A 219 -4.44 -25.97 13.41
N ASP A 220 -4.29 -27.01 14.24
CA ASP A 220 -3.05 -27.78 14.47
C ASP A 220 -2.52 -28.57 13.25
N ASP A 221 -2.27 -27.90 12.12
CA ASP A 221 -1.76 -28.48 10.89
C ASP A 221 -0.62 -27.64 10.26
N THR A 222 0.10 -28.25 9.32
CA THR A 222 1.19 -27.57 8.62
C THR A 222 0.85 -27.27 7.16
N ASN A 223 -0.43 -27.24 6.81
CA ASN A 223 -0.87 -27.01 5.44
C ASN A 223 -0.82 -25.52 5.13
N ALA A 224 -0.26 -25.17 3.98
CA ALA A 224 -0.29 -23.79 3.51
C ALA A 224 -1.64 -23.50 2.83
N TYR A 225 -2.32 -22.43 3.26
CA TYR A 225 -3.58 -21.99 2.68
C TYR A 225 -3.60 -20.47 2.46
N LEU A 226 -4.54 -20.02 1.63
CA LEU A 226 -4.82 -18.59 1.46
C LEU A 226 -5.53 -18.10 2.72
N ASP A 227 -4.81 -17.35 3.55
CA ASP A 227 -5.32 -16.86 4.82
C ASP A 227 -6.12 -15.58 4.60
N ALA A 228 -5.48 -14.50 4.13
CA ALA A 228 -6.17 -13.23 3.87
C ALA A 228 -6.09 -12.84 2.39
N LEU A 229 -7.19 -12.28 1.88
CA LEU A 229 -7.22 -11.64 0.56
C LEU A 229 -8.14 -10.42 0.60
N TRP A 230 -7.55 -9.24 0.41
CA TRP A 230 -8.32 -8.00 0.36
C TRP A 230 -7.66 -6.94 -0.51
N TYR A 231 -8.47 -5.97 -0.96
CA TYR A 231 -8.03 -4.84 -1.76
C TYR A 231 -8.53 -3.53 -1.15
N SER A 232 -7.60 -2.64 -0.80
CA SER A 232 -7.86 -1.34 -0.21
C SER A 232 -7.47 -0.23 -1.17
N PHE A 233 -8.30 0.81 -1.31
CA PHE A 233 -8.01 1.95 -2.17
C PHE A 233 -8.68 3.24 -1.66
N PRO A 234 -8.04 4.40 -1.87
CA PRO A 234 -8.64 5.68 -1.55
C PRO A 234 -9.70 6.04 -2.60
N LEU A 235 -10.96 6.09 -2.17
CA LEU A 235 -12.05 6.62 -2.99
C LEU A 235 -11.95 8.14 -3.12
N THR A 236 -11.54 8.82 -2.04
CA THR A 236 -11.23 10.26 -2.02
C THR A 236 -9.96 10.51 -1.20
N LYS A 237 -9.57 11.77 -0.98
CA LYS A 237 -8.45 12.10 -0.08
C LYS A 237 -8.75 11.80 1.39
N SER A 238 -10.02 11.69 1.77
CA SER A 238 -10.46 11.46 3.16
C SER A 238 -11.32 10.20 3.30
N THR A 239 -11.47 9.41 2.24
CA THR A 239 -12.31 8.20 2.24
C THR A 239 -11.51 7.04 1.70
N ASN A 240 -11.32 6.01 2.51
CA ASN A 240 -10.72 4.74 2.10
C ASN A 240 -11.78 3.65 2.04
N VAL A 241 -11.69 2.77 1.05
CA VAL A 241 -12.55 1.59 0.90
C VAL A 241 -11.68 0.35 0.92
N ILE A 242 -12.13 -0.69 1.61
CA ILE A 242 -11.52 -2.02 1.60
C ILE A 242 -12.56 -3.04 1.16
N ALA A 243 -12.19 -3.88 0.21
CA ALA A 243 -12.97 -5.03 -0.23
C ALA A 243 -12.25 -6.31 0.19
N ILE A 244 -12.89 -7.10 1.04
CA ILE A 244 -12.30 -8.29 1.65
C ILE A 244 -12.97 -9.53 1.07
N ALA A 245 -12.15 -10.40 0.48
CA ALA A 245 -12.58 -11.61 -0.19
C ALA A 245 -12.32 -12.89 0.62
N ASN A 246 -11.44 -12.84 1.62
CA ASN A 246 -11.20 -13.95 2.54
C ASN A 246 -10.62 -13.47 3.88
N ALA A 247 -11.00 -14.17 4.97
CA ALA A 247 -10.58 -13.93 6.35
C ALA A 247 -10.61 -12.46 6.79
N GLY A 248 -11.66 -11.74 6.42
CA GLY A 248 -11.90 -10.41 6.97
C GLY A 248 -12.27 -10.51 8.43
N ALA A 249 -11.70 -9.64 9.23
CA ALA A 249 -12.03 -9.43 10.63
C ALA A 249 -12.32 -7.94 10.87
N ALA A 250 -12.84 -7.60 12.05
CA ALA A 250 -13.17 -6.22 12.38
C ALA A 250 -11.93 -5.30 12.31
N ASP A 251 -10.78 -5.77 12.81
CA ASP A 251 -9.51 -5.06 12.90
C ASP A 251 -8.82 -4.83 11.55
N ASP A 252 -9.20 -5.56 10.50
CA ASP A 252 -8.75 -5.24 9.13
C ASP A 252 -9.33 -3.91 8.63
N VAL A 253 -10.47 -3.49 9.19
CA VAL A 253 -11.20 -2.29 8.78
C VAL A 253 -11.03 -1.14 9.78
N VAL A 254 -10.88 -1.46 11.07
CA VAL A 254 -10.83 -0.45 12.14
C VAL A 254 -9.62 -0.61 13.04
N ASP A 255 -9.14 0.52 13.55
CA ASP A 255 -8.16 0.56 14.62
C ASP A 255 -8.83 0.11 15.94
N THR A 256 -8.35 -0.96 16.55
CA THR A 256 -8.91 -1.51 17.81
C THR A 256 -8.60 -0.66 19.04
N VAL A 257 -7.82 0.43 18.87
CA VAL A 257 -7.37 1.40 19.88
C VAL A 257 -6.40 0.82 20.92
N ASN A 258 -6.39 -0.48 21.14
CA ASN A 258 -5.50 -1.14 22.07
C ASN A 258 -4.07 -1.21 21.52
N GLN A 259 -3.11 -0.73 22.30
CA GLN A 259 -1.70 -0.68 21.92
C GLN A 259 -1.00 -2.06 21.87
N PHE A 260 -1.66 -3.11 22.36
CA PHE A 260 -1.13 -4.48 22.38
C PHE A 260 -1.70 -5.37 21.28
N ASP A 261 -2.46 -4.78 20.37
CA ASP A 261 -2.93 -5.47 19.19
C ASP A 261 -1.82 -5.56 18.14
N GLY A 262 -1.38 -6.77 17.84
CA GLY A 262 -0.27 -7.04 16.92
C GLY A 262 -0.50 -8.24 16.00
N ASP A 263 -1.76 -8.61 15.74
CA ASP A 263 -2.16 -9.76 14.89
C ASP A 263 -1.39 -11.06 15.25
N GLY A 264 -1.22 -11.26 16.57
CA GLY A 264 -0.54 -12.42 17.18
C GLY A 264 0.99 -12.40 17.10
N ALA A 265 1.61 -11.53 16.32
CA ALA A 265 3.07 -11.50 16.14
C ALA A 265 3.79 -10.63 17.18
N GLU A 266 3.11 -9.60 17.67
CA GLU A 266 3.61 -8.64 18.65
C GLU A 266 2.56 -8.33 19.73
N GLY A 267 2.98 -7.68 20.81
CA GLY A 267 2.07 -7.24 21.87
C GLY A 267 1.56 -8.41 22.71
N ALA A 268 0.26 -8.39 23.01
CA ALA A 268 -0.38 -9.38 23.87
C ALA A 268 -0.25 -10.81 23.31
N LEU A 269 -0.38 -11.78 24.21
CA LEU A 269 -0.23 -13.20 23.96
C LEU A 269 -1.59 -13.90 23.82
N SER A 270 -2.59 -13.49 24.62
CA SER A 270 -3.96 -14.00 24.51
C SER A 270 -4.80 -13.20 23.52
N LYS A 271 -5.83 -13.83 22.93
CA LYS A 271 -6.82 -13.10 22.12
C LYS A 271 -7.47 -11.98 22.96
N PHE A 272 -7.85 -12.24 24.22
CA PHE A 272 -8.46 -11.26 25.12
C PHE A 272 -7.55 -10.04 25.34
N GLY A 273 -6.25 -10.26 25.49
CA GLY A 273 -5.27 -9.19 25.68
C GLY A 273 -5.08 -8.29 24.45
N THR A 274 -5.37 -8.79 23.24
CA THR A 274 -5.18 -8.02 22.01
C THR A 274 -6.26 -6.96 21.78
N ARG A 275 -7.52 -7.21 22.15
CA ARG A 275 -8.63 -6.27 21.89
C ARG A 275 -9.92 -6.68 22.61
N ASN A 276 -10.89 -5.77 22.65
CA ASN A 276 -12.22 -6.03 23.19
C ASN A 276 -12.89 -7.23 22.47
N PRO A 277 -13.39 -8.25 23.20
CA PRO A 277 -14.04 -9.42 22.62
C PRO A 277 -15.19 -9.14 21.65
N ILE A 278 -15.84 -7.97 21.69
CA ILE A 278 -16.89 -7.64 20.71
C ILE A 278 -16.41 -7.68 19.26
N TYR A 279 -15.11 -7.47 19.01
CA TYR A 279 -14.54 -7.46 17.67
C TYR A 279 -14.50 -8.86 17.01
N TYR A 280 -14.58 -9.94 17.80
CA TYR A 280 -14.62 -11.32 17.30
C TYR A 280 -16.02 -11.76 16.87
N GLN A 281 -17.04 -10.92 17.01
CA GLN A 281 -18.42 -11.22 16.59
C GLN A 281 -18.66 -10.96 15.10
N MET A 282 -17.60 -10.69 14.33
CA MET A 282 -17.71 -10.57 12.89
C MET A 282 -16.45 -11.05 12.20
N ASP A 283 -16.67 -11.83 11.15
CA ASP A 283 -15.65 -12.28 10.24
C ASP A 283 -16.21 -12.52 8.83
N GLY A 284 -15.34 -12.89 7.91
CA GLY A 284 -15.71 -13.42 6.60
C GLY A 284 -15.34 -12.48 5.46
N SER A 285 -16.30 -12.13 4.59
CA SER A 285 -16.03 -11.31 3.41
C SER A 285 -17.05 -10.23 3.20
N GLY A 286 -16.60 -9.10 2.65
CA GLY A 286 -17.46 -7.97 2.39
C GLY A 286 -16.70 -6.68 2.18
N LEU A 287 -17.24 -5.59 2.71
CA LEU A 287 -16.75 -4.24 2.42
C LEU A 287 -16.61 -3.42 3.71
N GLY A 288 -15.52 -2.66 3.78
CA GLY A 288 -15.29 -1.63 4.77
C GLY A 288 -15.11 -0.26 4.12
N ILE A 289 -15.53 0.79 4.81
CA ILE A 289 -15.30 2.18 4.43
C ILE A 289 -14.87 2.98 5.66
N THR A 290 -13.80 3.75 5.52
CA THR A 290 -13.32 4.65 6.57
C THR A 290 -13.31 6.08 6.03
N GLN A 291 -14.06 6.95 6.69
CA GLN A 291 -14.16 8.38 6.40
C GLN A 291 -13.46 9.19 7.49
N ALA A 292 -12.41 9.90 7.12
CA ALA A 292 -11.74 10.88 7.98
C ALA A 292 -12.44 12.24 7.93
N PHE A 293 -12.57 12.88 9.09
CA PHE A 293 -13.12 14.21 9.30
C PHE A 293 -12.03 15.10 9.91
N GLY A 294 -11.13 15.60 9.06
CA GLY A 294 -9.90 16.26 9.50
C GLY A 294 -8.89 15.24 10.03
N ASP A 295 -8.03 15.68 10.95
CA ASP A 295 -6.87 14.89 11.39
C ASP A 295 -7.12 14.07 12.66
N SER A 296 -8.27 14.26 13.33
CA SER A 296 -8.51 13.71 14.67
C SER A 296 -9.77 12.87 14.80
N LEU A 297 -10.64 12.82 13.79
CA LEU A 297 -11.91 12.10 13.88
C LEU A 297 -12.10 11.24 12.64
N SER A 298 -12.50 9.99 12.80
CA SER A 298 -12.87 9.10 11.70
C SER A 298 -14.10 8.26 12.04
N LEU A 299 -14.90 7.97 11.03
CA LEU A 299 -15.98 6.99 11.08
C LEU A 299 -15.64 5.82 10.16
N SER A 300 -15.63 4.61 10.72
CA SER A 300 -15.47 3.38 9.97
C SER A 300 -16.77 2.60 9.98
N LEU A 301 -17.19 2.09 8.82
CA LEU A 301 -18.34 1.21 8.66
C LEU A 301 -17.86 -0.07 7.98
N SER A 302 -18.33 -1.24 8.43
CA SER A 302 -18.00 -2.53 7.82
C SER A 302 -19.23 -3.42 7.71
N TYR A 303 -19.25 -4.29 6.72
CA TYR A 303 -20.18 -5.40 6.61
C TYR A 303 -19.41 -6.62 6.12
N LEU A 304 -19.42 -7.69 6.91
CA LEU A 304 -18.74 -8.95 6.63
C LEU A 304 -19.73 -10.11 6.75
N ALA A 305 -19.73 -11.02 5.78
CA ALA A 305 -20.57 -12.21 5.77
C ALA A 305 -19.72 -13.47 5.89
N SER A 306 -20.08 -14.38 6.81
CA SER A 306 -19.30 -15.58 7.12
C SER A 306 -19.61 -16.77 6.20
N SER A 307 -20.82 -16.86 5.63
CA SER A 307 -21.21 -17.85 4.62
C SER A 307 -21.08 -17.31 3.18
N ASN A 308 -20.03 -16.54 2.93
CA ASN A 308 -19.81 -15.76 1.70
C ASN A 308 -19.78 -16.59 0.40
N ASN A 309 -19.28 -17.82 0.45
CA ASN A 309 -19.02 -18.68 -0.71
C ASN A 309 -20.12 -19.73 -0.97
N ASP A 310 -21.17 -19.77 -0.14
CA ASP A 310 -22.30 -20.69 -0.31
C ASP A 310 -23.49 -19.98 -0.97
N PRO A 311 -23.90 -20.38 -2.19
CA PRO A 311 -25.04 -19.81 -2.90
C PRO A 311 -26.40 -20.36 -2.44
N SER A 312 -26.45 -21.26 -1.46
CA SER A 312 -27.69 -21.87 -0.99
C SER A 312 -28.60 -20.85 -0.28
N PRO A 313 -29.93 -21.10 -0.22
CA PRO A 313 -30.87 -20.18 0.44
C PRO A 313 -30.51 -19.96 1.92
N GLY A 314 -30.47 -18.69 2.34
CA GLY A 314 -30.06 -18.31 3.70
C GLY A 314 -28.54 -18.16 3.87
N ASN A 315 -27.78 -18.18 2.77
CA ASN A 315 -26.34 -17.92 2.74
C ASN A 315 -25.98 -16.79 1.74
N GLY A 316 -24.69 -16.55 1.55
CA GLY A 316 -24.13 -15.45 0.75
C GLY A 316 -24.16 -14.09 1.46
N ILE A 317 -23.71 -13.06 0.74
CA ILE A 317 -23.40 -11.73 1.30
C ILE A 317 -24.61 -10.81 1.55
N PHE A 318 -25.83 -11.21 1.18
CA PHE A 318 -27.03 -10.37 1.35
C PHE A 318 -28.17 -11.09 2.09
N ASN A 319 -28.09 -12.40 2.20
CA ASN A 319 -29.15 -13.26 2.73
C ASN A 319 -28.63 -14.27 3.77
N GLY A 320 -27.32 -14.24 4.06
CA GLY A 320 -26.66 -15.10 5.02
C GLY A 320 -26.28 -14.42 6.32
N PRO A 321 -25.63 -15.17 7.23
CA PRO A 321 -25.04 -14.61 8.44
C PRO A 321 -24.05 -13.48 8.15
N TYR A 322 -24.10 -12.44 8.96
CA TYR A 322 -23.23 -11.29 8.81
C TYR A 322 -22.90 -10.61 10.13
N GLY A 323 -21.83 -9.83 10.14
CA GLY A 323 -21.53 -8.79 11.10
C GLY A 323 -21.44 -7.42 10.43
N ALA A 324 -22.09 -6.42 11.00
CA ALA A 324 -22.07 -5.03 10.56
C ALA A 324 -21.48 -4.14 11.66
N LEU A 325 -20.46 -3.36 11.33
CA LEU A 325 -19.73 -2.50 12.27
C LEU A 325 -19.98 -1.03 11.98
N ALA A 326 -20.07 -0.23 13.04
CA ALA A 326 -19.84 1.20 13.00
C ALA A 326 -18.90 1.61 14.15
N GLN A 327 -17.79 2.27 13.84
CA GLN A 327 -16.86 2.77 14.85
C GLN A 327 -16.52 4.23 14.62
N LEU A 328 -16.67 5.05 15.66
CA LEU A 328 -16.18 6.42 15.71
C LEU A 328 -14.85 6.43 16.48
N THR A 329 -13.77 6.81 15.82
CA THR A 329 -12.44 6.95 16.45
C THR A 329 -12.10 8.42 16.56
N PHE A 330 -11.74 8.86 17.77
CA PHE A 330 -11.28 10.21 18.06
C PHE A 330 -9.85 10.19 18.63
N GLU A 331 -8.93 10.79 17.90
CA GLU A 331 -7.50 10.91 18.21
C GLU A 331 -7.06 12.39 18.14
N PRO A 332 -7.37 13.21 19.16
CA PRO A 332 -6.99 14.63 19.18
C PRO A 332 -5.47 14.85 19.34
N SER A 333 -4.73 13.81 19.75
CA SER A 333 -3.28 13.86 19.87
C SER A 333 -2.70 12.45 19.77
N LYS A 334 -1.41 12.34 19.48
CA LYS A 334 -0.68 11.06 19.47
C LYS A 334 -0.67 10.30 20.80
N ARG A 335 -1.05 10.96 21.90
CA ARG A 335 -1.07 10.38 23.25
C ARG A 335 -2.47 9.99 23.70
N PHE A 336 -3.52 10.30 22.95
CA PHE A 336 -4.88 9.96 23.37
C PHE A 336 -5.72 9.56 22.17
N LYS A 337 -6.29 8.36 22.25
CA LYS A 337 -7.21 7.81 21.26
C LYS A 337 -8.36 7.14 21.98
N VAL A 338 -9.58 7.36 21.49
CA VAL A 338 -10.79 6.71 21.98
C VAL A 338 -11.61 6.20 20.80
N GLY A 339 -12.15 5.00 20.93
CA GLY A 339 -13.06 4.36 20.00
C GLY A 339 -14.42 4.13 20.65
N LEU A 340 -15.49 4.42 19.91
CA LEU A 340 -16.85 4.03 20.23
C LEU A 340 -17.32 3.07 19.14
N THR A 341 -17.58 1.82 19.50
CA THR A 341 -17.86 0.76 18.53
C THR A 341 -19.26 0.21 18.74
N TYR A 342 -19.97 0.01 17.64
CA TYR A 342 -21.22 -0.74 17.58
C TYR A 342 -21.08 -1.86 16.56
N ILE A 343 -21.50 -3.07 16.93
CA ILE A 343 -21.48 -4.26 16.08
C ILE A 343 -22.86 -4.90 16.14
N ASN A 344 -23.50 -5.07 15.00
CA ASN A 344 -24.67 -5.93 14.85
C ASN A 344 -24.25 -7.22 14.15
N ALA A 345 -24.38 -8.35 14.83
CA ALA A 345 -24.18 -9.67 14.25
C ALA A 345 -25.52 -10.38 14.07
N TYR A 346 -25.72 -11.05 12.95
CA TYR A 346 -26.94 -11.78 12.64
C TYR A 346 -26.63 -13.19 12.16
N ASN A 347 -27.29 -14.16 12.78
CA ASN A 347 -27.18 -15.58 12.49
C ASN A 347 -25.74 -16.13 12.57
N GLN A 348 -24.88 -15.50 13.37
CA GLN A 348 -23.51 -15.93 13.62
C GLN A 348 -23.40 -16.54 15.02
N GLY A 349 -22.41 -17.41 15.20
CA GLY A 349 -22.01 -17.84 16.53
C GLY A 349 -21.37 -16.68 17.29
N ILE A 350 -21.37 -16.77 18.62
CA ILE A 350 -20.61 -15.86 19.46
C ILE A 350 -19.45 -16.68 20.01
N ASP A 351 -18.23 -16.38 19.56
CA ASP A 351 -17.00 -16.79 20.25
C ASP A 351 -16.45 -15.58 20.99
N ALA A 352 -16.86 -15.44 22.26
CA ALA A 352 -16.44 -14.36 23.12
C ALA A 352 -15.52 -14.85 24.24
N GLN A 353 -14.61 -15.81 23.99
CA GLN A 353 -13.50 -16.14 24.92
C GLN A 353 -13.93 -16.31 26.39
N GLY A 354 -14.90 -17.18 26.62
CA GLY A 354 -15.58 -17.40 27.90
C GLY A 354 -17.09 -17.61 27.76
N VAL A 355 -17.67 -17.18 26.64
CA VAL A 355 -19.03 -17.53 26.21
C VAL A 355 -18.95 -17.98 24.75
N GLU A 356 -19.28 -19.25 24.51
CA GLU A 356 -19.33 -19.83 23.17
C GLU A 356 -20.76 -20.26 22.86
N LEU A 357 -21.36 -19.61 21.86
CA LEU A 357 -22.70 -19.93 21.38
C LEU A 357 -22.61 -20.31 19.90
N GLU A 358 -23.07 -21.52 19.57
CA GLU A 358 -23.18 -21.96 18.18
C GLU A 358 -24.16 -21.09 17.38
N THR A 359 -24.18 -21.21 16.04
CA THR A 359 -24.98 -20.33 15.15
C THR A 359 -26.46 -20.20 15.54
N ALA A 360 -27.13 -19.19 14.96
CA ALA A 360 -28.53 -18.80 15.18
C ALA A 360 -28.78 -17.81 16.32
N TYR A 361 -27.87 -16.85 16.51
CA TYR A 361 -28.09 -15.69 17.37
C TYR A 361 -28.09 -14.38 16.59
N LYS A 362 -28.81 -13.39 17.09
CA LYS A 362 -28.66 -11.99 16.71
C LYS A 362 -28.08 -11.24 17.91
N SER A 363 -27.01 -10.50 17.69
CA SER A 363 -26.31 -9.77 18.74
C SER A 363 -26.16 -8.30 18.39
N ASP A 364 -26.37 -7.45 19.39
CA ASP A 364 -26.12 -6.01 19.33
C ASP A 364 -25.06 -5.68 20.41
N SER A 365 -23.87 -5.33 19.94
CA SER A 365 -22.65 -5.17 20.75
C SER A 365 -22.16 -3.73 20.74
N TYR A 366 -21.78 -3.24 21.91
CA TYR A 366 -21.37 -1.87 22.16
C TYR A 366 -20.03 -1.86 22.89
N GLY A 367 -19.09 -1.05 22.40
CA GLY A 367 -17.75 -0.96 22.94
C GLY A 367 -17.31 0.48 23.17
N VAL A 368 -16.56 0.66 24.26
CA VAL A 368 -15.68 1.82 24.45
C VAL A 368 -14.26 1.29 24.59
N GLN A 369 -13.31 1.91 23.89
CA GLN A 369 -11.89 1.60 23.98
C GLN A 369 -11.13 2.91 24.09
N ALA A 370 -10.11 2.97 24.94
CA ALA A 370 -9.29 4.16 25.06
C ALA A 370 -7.83 3.80 25.34
N THR A 371 -6.92 4.63 24.86
CA THR A 371 -5.50 4.61 25.23
C THR A 371 -5.02 6.03 25.51
N LEU A 372 -4.18 6.16 26.55
CA LEU A 372 -3.67 7.41 27.09
C LEU A 372 -2.18 7.26 27.45
N GLY A 373 -1.31 7.91 26.69
CA GLY A 373 0.10 8.08 27.01
C GLY A 373 0.30 9.07 28.14
N LEU A 374 0.46 8.57 29.37
CA LEU A 374 0.71 9.37 30.57
C LEU A 374 2.14 9.94 30.59
N SER A 375 3.09 9.23 29.98
CA SER A 375 4.46 9.69 29.71
C SER A 375 5.01 9.03 28.45
N ASP A 376 6.25 9.33 28.05
CA ASP A 376 6.88 8.67 26.90
C ASP A 376 7.14 7.17 27.13
N ASN A 377 7.13 6.73 28.39
CA ASN A 377 7.43 5.35 28.81
C ASN A 377 6.27 4.70 29.57
N PHE A 378 5.08 5.30 29.56
CA PHE A 378 3.92 4.75 30.28
C PHE A 378 2.62 5.07 29.56
N ILE A 379 1.91 4.02 29.16
CA ILE A 379 0.64 4.06 28.46
C ILE A 379 -0.40 3.33 29.31
N LEU A 380 -1.54 3.96 29.53
CA LEU A 380 -2.72 3.36 30.14
C LEU A 380 -3.78 3.20 29.06
N GLY A 381 -4.30 2.00 28.89
CA GLY A 381 -5.42 1.74 28.00
C GLY A 381 -6.48 0.87 28.66
N GLY A 382 -7.49 0.50 27.89
CA GLY A 382 -8.54 -0.39 28.34
C GLY A 382 -9.78 -0.31 27.48
N TRP A 383 -10.74 -1.16 27.82
CA TRP A 383 -12.02 -1.24 27.15
C TRP A 383 -13.14 -1.66 28.09
N GLY A 384 -14.36 -1.37 27.67
CA GLY A 384 -15.59 -1.98 28.19
C GLY A 384 -16.45 -2.43 27.02
N GLY A 385 -17.01 -3.63 27.12
CA GLY A 385 -17.89 -4.22 26.13
C GLY A 385 -19.20 -4.68 26.75
N TYR A 386 -20.30 -4.45 26.03
CA TYR A 386 -21.63 -4.94 26.34
C TYR A 386 -22.24 -5.56 25.08
N THR A 387 -22.78 -6.76 25.21
CA THR A 387 -23.47 -7.46 24.12
C THR A 387 -24.84 -7.90 24.61
N ASN A 388 -25.89 -7.47 23.91
CA ASN A 388 -27.21 -8.07 24.05
C ASN A 388 -27.39 -9.07 22.92
N THR A 389 -27.67 -10.33 23.26
CA THR A 389 -27.89 -11.39 22.29
C THR A 389 -29.27 -11.99 22.42
N ARG A 390 -29.83 -12.40 21.29
CA ARG A 390 -31.14 -13.04 21.18
C ARG A 390 -31.02 -14.30 20.33
N SER A 391 -31.59 -15.39 20.83
CA SER A 391 -31.70 -16.62 20.06
C SER A 391 -32.71 -16.48 18.91
N LEU A 392 -32.36 -17.03 17.75
CA LEU A 392 -33.22 -17.13 16.57
C LEU A 392 -33.97 -18.47 16.51
N THR A 393 -33.53 -19.47 17.27
CA THR A 393 -34.10 -20.84 17.31
C THR A 393 -34.90 -21.09 18.58
N SER A 394 -34.50 -20.50 19.70
CA SER A 394 -35.20 -20.51 20.98
C SER A 394 -35.73 -19.11 21.33
N SER A 395 -36.63 -19.02 22.32
CA SER A 395 -37.07 -17.74 22.86
C SER A 395 -36.14 -17.31 23.99
N GLY A 396 -35.75 -16.04 24.01
CA GLY A 396 -34.99 -15.44 25.10
C GLY A 396 -33.94 -14.46 24.61
N ASP A 397 -33.40 -13.71 25.56
CA ASP A 397 -32.28 -12.80 25.42
C ASP A 397 -31.25 -13.05 26.52
N ALA A 398 -30.01 -12.70 26.26
CA ALA A 398 -28.93 -12.74 27.22
C ALA A 398 -28.05 -11.48 27.12
N GLU A 399 -27.61 -11.00 28.26
CA GLU A 399 -26.74 -9.85 28.41
C GLU A 399 -25.33 -10.32 28.77
N ILE A 400 -24.32 -9.87 28.03
CA ILE A 400 -22.93 -10.25 28.21
C ILE A 400 -22.09 -9.00 28.42
N TRP A 401 -21.29 -8.98 29.49
CA TRP A 401 -20.38 -7.88 29.81
C TRP A 401 -18.93 -8.33 29.82
N ASN A 402 -18.02 -7.44 29.41
CA ASN A 402 -16.58 -7.62 29.56
C ASN A 402 -15.89 -6.26 29.75
N TRP A 403 -14.68 -6.27 30.30
CA TRP A 403 -13.85 -5.07 30.38
C TRP A 403 -12.40 -5.45 30.63
N ALA A 404 -11.47 -4.55 30.29
CA ALA A 404 -10.09 -4.67 30.73
C ALA A 404 -9.41 -3.31 30.89
N VAL A 405 -8.34 -3.31 31.68
CA VAL A 405 -7.37 -2.22 31.81
C VAL A 405 -6.02 -2.75 31.37
N THR A 406 -5.31 -1.96 30.56
CA THR A 406 -4.00 -2.31 30.01
C THR A 406 -2.95 -1.29 30.45
N LEU A 407 -1.78 -1.77 30.84
CA LEU A 407 -0.64 -0.96 31.27
C LEU A 407 0.56 -1.31 30.41
N GLY A 408 1.04 -0.34 29.64
CA GLY A 408 2.20 -0.48 28.75
C GLY A 408 3.40 0.33 29.20
N LEU A 409 4.57 -0.30 29.16
CA LEU A 409 5.87 0.32 29.43
C LEU A 409 6.73 0.21 28.15
N PRO A 410 6.56 1.12 27.17
CA PRO A 410 7.41 1.16 26.00
C PRO A 410 8.84 1.58 26.35
N ASP A 411 9.78 1.05 25.58
CA ASP A 411 11.22 1.22 25.74
C ASP A 411 11.77 0.80 27.12
N LEU A 412 11.10 -0.14 27.81
CA LEU A 412 11.54 -0.61 29.12
C LEU A 412 12.86 -1.38 29.02
N GLY A 413 13.93 -0.79 29.54
CA GLY A 413 15.29 -1.34 29.59
C GLY A 413 16.10 -1.18 28.30
N LYS A 414 15.45 -1.25 27.13
CA LYS A 414 16.06 -1.04 25.81
C LYS A 414 15.02 -0.47 24.84
N LYS A 415 15.47 0.44 23.95
CA LYS A 415 14.64 0.99 22.89
C LYS A 415 14.05 -0.13 22.01
N GLY A 416 12.74 -0.06 21.76
CA GLY A 416 11.95 -1.03 21.01
C GLY A 416 11.41 -2.19 21.86
N ASN A 417 11.79 -2.30 23.14
CA ASN A 417 11.19 -3.28 24.04
C ASN A 417 9.86 -2.76 24.59
N VAL A 418 8.95 -3.67 24.91
CA VAL A 418 7.65 -3.32 25.51
C VAL A 418 7.34 -4.32 26.61
N ALA A 419 7.02 -3.83 27.81
CA ALA A 419 6.34 -4.65 28.82
C ALA A 419 4.86 -4.29 28.86
N GLY A 420 4.01 -5.29 29.04
CA GLY A 420 2.57 -5.12 29.15
C GLY A 420 1.99 -5.89 30.33
N VAL A 421 1.01 -5.29 30.98
CA VAL A 421 0.13 -5.96 31.95
C VAL A 421 -1.32 -5.70 31.53
N ILE A 422 -2.13 -6.74 31.47
CA ILE A 422 -3.56 -6.68 31.21
C ILE A 422 -4.29 -7.27 32.42
N PHE A 423 -5.32 -6.58 32.88
CA PHE A 423 -6.25 -7.07 33.89
C PHE A 423 -7.68 -6.79 33.44
N GLY A 424 -8.53 -7.81 33.42
CA GLY A 424 -9.90 -7.63 32.99
C GLY A 424 -10.82 -8.75 33.41
N MET A 425 -12.08 -8.63 33.02
CA MET A 425 -13.11 -9.64 33.16
C MET A 425 -13.41 -10.19 31.77
N ASN A 426 -13.27 -11.51 31.60
CA ASN A 426 -13.72 -12.20 30.40
C ASN A 426 -15.22 -11.99 30.19
N PRO A 427 -15.74 -12.17 28.97
CA PRO A 427 -17.17 -12.10 28.73
C PRO A 427 -17.96 -12.98 29.70
N LYS A 428 -18.90 -12.35 30.40
CA LYS A 428 -19.75 -12.97 31.42
C LYS A 428 -21.21 -12.76 31.06
N VAL A 429 -21.99 -13.83 31.04
CA VAL A 429 -23.46 -13.77 30.95
C VAL A 429 -24.00 -13.25 32.28
N THR A 430 -24.51 -12.02 32.32
CA THR A 430 -25.01 -11.38 33.55
C THR A 430 -26.51 -11.47 33.72
N SER A 431 -27.24 -11.74 32.64
CA SER A 431 -28.68 -11.95 32.61
C SER A 431 -28.97 -12.89 31.45
N SER A 432 -29.83 -13.88 31.64
CA SER A 432 -30.27 -14.75 30.55
C SER A 432 -31.68 -15.29 30.76
N SER A 433 -32.44 -15.27 29.68
CA SER A 433 -33.73 -15.96 29.55
C SER A 433 -33.72 -17.01 28.43
N ILE A 434 -32.54 -17.29 27.87
CA ILE A 434 -32.34 -18.26 26.80
C ILE A 434 -32.26 -19.66 27.41
N ASP A 435 -33.13 -20.56 26.96
CA ASP A 435 -33.12 -21.96 27.40
C ASP A 435 -31.77 -22.62 27.08
N GLY A 436 -31.11 -23.18 28.10
CA GLY A 436 -29.78 -23.81 27.99
C GLY A 436 -28.59 -22.86 28.08
N LEU A 437 -28.80 -21.56 28.31
CA LEU A 437 -27.75 -20.60 28.61
C LEU A 437 -28.06 -19.92 29.95
N ASP A 438 -27.43 -20.40 31.01
CA ASP A 438 -27.66 -19.85 32.35
C ASP A 438 -26.84 -18.57 32.60
N GLU A 439 -27.31 -17.77 33.55
CA GLU A 439 -26.51 -16.68 34.10
C GLU A 439 -25.25 -17.23 34.76
N ALA A 440 -24.11 -16.57 34.51
CA ALA A 440 -22.86 -16.98 35.13
C ALA A 440 -22.82 -16.53 36.60
N GLU A 441 -22.80 -17.50 37.51
CA GLU A 441 -22.74 -17.24 38.96
C GLU A 441 -21.39 -16.62 39.36
N ASP A 442 -20.30 -17.13 38.78
CA ASP A 442 -18.93 -16.69 39.10
C ASP A 442 -18.38 -15.68 38.09
N THR A 443 -17.20 -15.14 38.36
CA THR A 443 -16.56 -14.13 37.50
C THR A 443 -15.18 -14.61 37.11
N SER A 444 -14.94 -14.70 35.81
CA SER A 444 -13.62 -15.03 35.29
C SER A 444 -12.78 -13.76 35.09
N TYR A 445 -11.66 -13.67 35.79
CA TYR A 445 -10.71 -12.57 35.66
C TYR A 445 -9.50 -13.01 34.83
N HIS A 446 -9.11 -12.18 33.88
CA HIS A 446 -7.92 -12.35 33.06
C HIS A 446 -6.79 -11.49 33.59
N ILE A 447 -5.65 -12.11 33.91
CA ILE A 447 -4.40 -11.46 34.24
C ILE A 447 -3.37 -11.91 33.21
N GLU A 448 -2.76 -10.96 32.50
CA GLU A 448 -1.67 -11.27 31.58
C GLU A 448 -0.50 -10.32 31.80
N GLY A 449 0.71 -10.88 31.84
CA GLY A 449 1.95 -10.11 31.88
C GLY A 449 2.93 -10.62 30.81
N PHE A 450 3.49 -9.72 30.02
CA PHE A 450 4.46 -10.07 28.98
C PHE A 450 5.60 -9.05 28.88
N TYR A 451 6.73 -9.48 28.34
CA TYR A 451 7.85 -8.62 28.02
C TYR A 451 8.41 -8.93 26.63
N GLN A 452 8.10 -8.08 25.65
CA GLN A 452 8.65 -8.17 24.31
C GLN A 452 10.06 -7.58 24.28
N TYR A 453 11.07 -8.46 24.27
CA TYR A 453 12.47 -8.11 24.11
C TYR A 453 12.84 -8.09 22.63
N ARG A 454 13.13 -6.91 22.09
CA ARG A 454 13.57 -6.73 20.71
C ARG A 454 15.06 -7.04 20.60
N VAL A 455 15.41 -8.18 20.03
CA VAL A 455 16.81 -8.59 19.82
C VAL A 455 17.45 -7.65 18.81
N ASN A 456 16.81 -7.49 17.65
CA ASN A 456 17.17 -6.57 16.57
C ASN A 456 15.90 -6.14 15.81
N ASP A 457 16.04 -5.56 14.60
CA ASP A 457 14.88 -5.07 13.83
C ASP A 457 13.98 -6.16 13.25
N ASN A 458 14.46 -7.40 13.21
CA ASN A 458 13.83 -8.53 12.56
C ASN A 458 13.47 -9.66 13.52
N ILE A 459 13.86 -9.56 14.80
CA ILE A 459 13.72 -10.64 15.78
C ILE A 459 13.30 -10.06 17.13
N SER A 460 12.20 -10.58 17.67
CA SER A 460 11.73 -10.32 19.03
C SER A 460 11.46 -11.62 19.78
N ILE A 461 11.64 -11.58 21.10
CA ILE A 461 11.35 -12.70 22.01
C ILE A 461 10.44 -12.17 23.11
N THR A 462 9.28 -12.78 23.28
CA THR A 462 8.21 -12.34 24.19
C THR A 462 7.86 -13.49 25.15
N PRO A 463 8.54 -13.60 26.29
CA PRO A 463 8.01 -14.36 27.42
C PRO A 463 6.75 -13.69 27.98
N GLY A 464 5.81 -14.50 28.43
CA GLY A 464 4.72 -14.04 29.28
C GLY A 464 3.97 -15.17 29.98
N VAL A 465 3.10 -14.74 30.88
CA VAL A 465 2.24 -15.60 31.68
C VAL A 465 0.83 -15.04 31.60
N ILE A 466 -0.14 -15.94 31.39
CA ILE A 466 -1.56 -15.66 31.41
C ILE A 466 -2.15 -16.47 32.56
N TRP A 467 -2.98 -15.83 33.38
CA TRP A 467 -3.72 -16.46 34.46
C TRP A 467 -5.19 -16.05 34.34
N VAL A 468 -6.05 -17.05 34.19
CA VAL A 468 -7.50 -16.86 34.13
C VAL A 468 -8.13 -17.56 35.33
N THR A 469 -8.79 -16.80 36.18
CA THR A 469 -9.50 -17.36 37.35
C THR A 469 -10.85 -17.90 36.92
N ALA A 470 -11.32 -19.00 37.52
CA ALA A 470 -12.64 -19.58 37.25
C ALA A 470 -13.00 -19.59 35.73
N PRO A 471 -12.20 -20.23 34.86
CA PRO A 471 -12.43 -20.24 33.41
C PRO A 471 -13.88 -20.61 33.07
N GLY A 472 -14.47 -19.94 32.08
CA GLY A 472 -15.89 -20.12 31.74
C GLY A 472 -16.87 -19.47 32.72
N ASN A 473 -16.38 -18.66 33.67
CA ASN A 473 -17.16 -18.08 34.76
C ASN A 473 -17.77 -19.13 35.71
N ASP A 474 -16.99 -20.18 36.01
CA ASP A 474 -17.36 -21.26 36.92
C ASP A 474 -16.22 -21.50 37.91
N SER A 475 -16.44 -21.27 39.20
CA SER A 475 -15.44 -21.44 40.26
C SER A 475 -15.18 -22.90 40.65
N SER A 476 -15.93 -23.84 40.08
CA SER A 476 -15.63 -25.27 40.18
C SER A 476 -14.52 -25.73 39.23
N ASN A 477 -14.24 -24.92 38.20
CA ASN A 477 -13.09 -25.09 37.33
C ASN A 477 -11.81 -24.62 38.03
N ASP A 478 -10.74 -25.41 37.89
CA ASP A 478 -9.40 -24.98 38.30
C ASP A 478 -8.98 -23.75 37.50
N ASP A 479 -8.22 -22.85 38.14
CA ASP A 479 -7.66 -21.68 37.47
C ASP A 479 -6.75 -22.12 36.31
N ALA A 480 -6.80 -21.40 35.19
CA ALA A 480 -5.92 -21.68 34.06
C ALA A 480 -4.67 -20.81 34.12
N VAL A 481 -3.49 -21.41 34.18
CA VAL A 481 -2.20 -20.71 34.19
C VAL A 481 -1.35 -21.15 33.00
N ILE A 482 -1.23 -20.29 32.00
CA ILE A 482 -0.49 -20.54 30.76
C ILE A 482 0.83 -19.77 30.77
N GLY A 483 1.94 -20.47 30.56
CA GLY A 483 3.22 -19.84 30.25
C GLY A 483 3.55 -19.99 28.78
N THR A 484 3.99 -18.91 28.13
CA THR A 484 4.43 -18.99 26.74
C THR A 484 5.66 -18.13 26.46
N LEU A 485 6.47 -18.60 25.52
CA LEU A 485 7.61 -17.89 24.96
C LEU A 485 7.41 -17.78 23.45
N ARG A 486 6.95 -16.62 22.99
CA ARG A 486 6.76 -16.30 21.58
C ARG A 486 8.02 -15.67 21.00
N THR A 487 8.62 -16.28 20.00
CA THR A 487 9.70 -15.69 19.20
C THR A 487 9.17 -15.32 17.83
N THR A 488 9.35 -14.06 17.43
CA THR A 488 8.86 -13.55 16.14
C THR A 488 10.04 -13.15 15.26
N PHE A 489 10.03 -13.61 14.01
CA PHE A 489 10.95 -13.25 12.95
C PHE A 489 10.19 -12.48 11.87
N THR A 490 10.72 -11.35 11.42
CA THR A 490 10.16 -10.55 10.31
C THR A 490 11.23 -10.27 9.26
N PHE A 491 10.96 -10.44 7.97
CA PHE A 491 11.98 -10.26 6.91
C PHE A 491 11.41 -9.86 5.54
#